data_AF-A0A8J5UXK6-F1
#
_entry.id   AF-A0A8J5UXK6-F1
#
_cell.length_a   1.000
_cell.length_b   1.000
_cell.length_c   1.000
_cell.angle_alpha   90.00
_cell.angle_beta   90.00
_cell.angle_gamma   90.00
#
_symmetry.space_group_name_H-M   'P 1'
#
loop_
_entity.id
_entity.type
_entity.pdbx_description
1 polymer ?
#
loop_
_entity_poly.entity_id
_entity_poly.type
_entity_poly.pdbx_seq_one_letter_code
_entity_poly.pdbx_strand_id
1 'polypeptide(L)'
;MTTQSPRHLLNSVIQKFKFEELESSVMLEFPEITWDQDKKLTEKDLKSRLSHLEVVEISRHSNRKMWHAYELKNRKNNFYNEYDLSEIEDSMFDYFNTLQMKMHIKSEVYNDVTYIVIREKKSHRLSPICIALFLEQDLFFCSNKSVTKEFLLAVVKSAGYSECKKILLSGKNISSLIKIHITNKRNALDGNDMSVDEEFEEAPGVVSNMGIDFKQNQNRREYLEKYLGSDEIILESLLVKNRNVPWADPKIAAKLPDVKINMQWEFKSTNLKKFLSECTDQRVLVTPLPDYAKHFLKSGRNELTVQRDRYNDDL
;
A
#
# COMPACT_ATOMS: atom_id res chain seq x y z
N MET A 1 2.42 -10.18 -34.92
CA MET A 1 2.32 -10.54 -33.49
C MET A 1 1.07 -11.39 -33.34
N THR A 2 1.23 -12.65 -32.92
CA THR A 2 0.13 -13.61 -32.76
C THR A 2 -0.66 -13.26 -31.50
N THR A 3 -1.91 -12.85 -31.65
CA THR A 3 -2.85 -12.68 -30.53
C THR A 3 -3.12 -14.05 -29.92
N GLN A 4 -2.70 -14.27 -28.67
CA GLN A 4 -2.99 -15.52 -27.95
C GLN A 4 -4.50 -15.72 -27.85
N SER A 5 -4.96 -16.96 -28.05
CA SER A 5 -6.38 -17.31 -27.91
C SER A 5 -6.89 -17.02 -26.49
N PRO A 6 -8.11 -16.49 -26.31
CA PRO A 6 -8.71 -16.27 -24.99
C PRO A 6 -8.68 -17.52 -24.10
N ARG A 7 -8.77 -18.73 -24.69
CA ARG A 7 -8.67 -20.00 -23.96
C ARG A 7 -7.28 -20.22 -23.34
N HIS A 8 -6.22 -19.86 -24.06
CA HIS A 8 -4.86 -19.98 -23.54
C HIS A 8 -4.64 -19.00 -22.38
N LEU A 9 -5.14 -17.77 -22.51
CA LEU A 9 -5.08 -16.78 -21.43
C LEU A 9 -5.88 -17.24 -20.20
N LEU A 10 -7.08 -17.77 -20.41
CA LEU A 10 -7.91 -18.35 -19.36
C LEU A 10 -7.18 -19.45 -18.59
N ASN A 11 -6.62 -20.42 -19.30
CA ASN A 11 -5.84 -21.50 -18.67
C ASN A 11 -4.63 -20.96 -17.88
N SER A 12 -3.94 -19.95 -18.41
CA SER A 12 -2.81 -19.32 -17.71
C SER A 12 -3.20 -18.56 -16.43
N VAL A 13 -4.43 -18.04 -16.37
CA VAL A 13 -4.97 -17.38 -15.16
C VAL A 13 -5.40 -18.44 -14.14
N ILE A 14 -6.11 -19.47 -14.58
CA ILE A 14 -6.55 -20.60 -13.72
C ILE A 14 -5.36 -21.28 -13.04
N GLN A 15 -4.25 -21.49 -13.76
CA GLN A 15 -3.02 -22.09 -13.22
C GLN A 15 -2.35 -21.29 -12.08
N LYS A 16 -2.77 -20.05 -11.82
CA LYS A 16 -2.21 -19.21 -10.75
C LYS A 16 -2.89 -19.41 -9.40
N PHE A 17 -4.05 -20.06 -9.38
CA PHE A 17 -4.83 -20.31 -8.18
C PHE A 17 -4.40 -21.63 -7.51
N LYS A 18 -4.47 -21.67 -6.19
CA LYS A 18 -4.37 -22.93 -5.44
C LYS A 18 -5.65 -23.74 -5.59
N PHE A 19 -5.57 -25.04 -5.31
CA PHE A 19 -6.71 -25.94 -5.47
C PHE A 19 -7.94 -25.48 -4.66
N GLU A 20 -7.74 -25.05 -3.41
CA GLU A 20 -8.81 -24.58 -2.53
C GLU A 20 -9.45 -23.26 -3.03
N GLU A 21 -8.66 -22.41 -3.67
CA GLU A 21 -9.14 -21.17 -4.31
C GLU A 21 -9.90 -21.47 -5.60
N LEU A 22 -9.51 -22.52 -6.33
CA LEU A 22 -10.23 -22.97 -7.50
C LEU A 22 -11.64 -23.44 -7.11
N GLU A 23 -11.77 -24.28 -6.07
CA GLU A 23 -13.08 -24.79 -5.63
C GLU A 23 -14.00 -23.69 -5.10
N SER A 24 -13.49 -22.82 -4.22
CA SER A 24 -14.31 -21.79 -3.57
C SER A 24 -14.75 -20.67 -4.50
N SER A 25 -14.13 -20.53 -5.67
CA SER A 25 -14.23 -19.28 -6.40
C SER A 25 -14.18 -19.38 -7.92
N VAL A 26 -13.39 -20.31 -8.46
CA VAL A 26 -13.39 -20.56 -9.91
C VAL A 26 -14.52 -21.52 -10.26
N MET A 27 -14.80 -22.53 -9.44
CA MET A 27 -15.88 -23.48 -9.71
C MET A 27 -17.28 -22.87 -9.56
N LEU A 28 -17.48 -21.89 -8.68
CA LEU A 28 -18.75 -21.16 -8.59
C LEU A 28 -19.05 -20.35 -9.85
N GLU A 29 -18.02 -19.77 -10.46
CA GLU A 29 -18.12 -18.99 -11.70
C GLU A 29 -18.17 -19.89 -12.96
N PHE A 30 -17.80 -21.15 -12.79
CA PHE A 30 -17.76 -22.15 -13.86
C PHE A 30 -18.33 -23.50 -13.36
N PRO A 31 -19.63 -23.55 -12.98
CA PRO A 31 -20.24 -24.78 -12.48
C PRO A 31 -20.33 -25.88 -13.56
N GLU A 32 -20.15 -25.48 -14.82
CA GLU A 32 -20.26 -26.31 -16.03
C GLU A 32 -18.92 -26.93 -16.48
N ILE A 33 -17.83 -26.86 -15.70
CA ILE A 33 -16.56 -27.55 -16.01
C ILE A 33 -16.72 -29.06 -15.78
N THR A 34 -17.66 -29.67 -16.48
CA THR A 34 -17.32 -30.89 -17.21
C THR A 34 -16.67 -30.41 -18.50
N TRP A 35 -15.37 -30.62 -18.65
CA TRP A 35 -14.52 -30.15 -19.75
C TRP A 35 -15.06 -30.43 -21.17
N ASP A 36 -16.11 -31.26 -21.30
CA ASP A 36 -16.82 -31.56 -22.54
C ASP A 36 -17.79 -30.47 -23.02
N GLN A 37 -18.27 -29.56 -22.16
CA GLN A 37 -19.20 -28.48 -22.56
C GLN A 37 -18.52 -27.21 -23.08
N ASP A 38 -17.19 -27.07 -22.90
CA ASP A 38 -16.37 -25.93 -23.36
C ASP A 38 -16.42 -25.67 -24.87
N LYS A 39 -16.88 -26.64 -25.66
CA LYS A 39 -17.06 -26.49 -27.11
C LYS A 39 -18.22 -25.56 -27.49
N LYS A 40 -19.15 -25.25 -26.58
CA LYS A 40 -20.34 -24.43 -26.85
C LYS A 40 -20.23 -22.95 -26.43
N LEU A 41 -19.22 -22.57 -25.65
CA LEU A 41 -19.07 -21.19 -25.18
C LEU A 41 -18.67 -20.26 -26.33
N THR A 42 -19.34 -19.12 -26.42
CA THR A 42 -18.98 -18.10 -27.41
C THR A 42 -17.70 -17.38 -26.98
N GLU A 43 -16.99 -16.77 -27.93
CA GLU A 43 -15.80 -15.96 -27.62
C GLU A 43 -16.14 -14.79 -26.66
N LYS A 44 -17.35 -14.25 -26.75
CA LYS A 44 -17.84 -13.19 -25.86
C LYS A 44 -17.93 -13.68 -24.41
N ASP A 45 -18.49 -14.88 -24.21
CA ASP A 45 -18.62 -15.47 -22.88
C ASP A 45 -17.24 -15.74 -22.27
N LEU A 46 -16.32 -16.30 -23.06
CA LEU A 46 -14.94 -16.55 -22.64
C LEU A 46 -14.22 -15.25 -22.24
N LYS A 47 -14.39 -14.16 -22.99
CA LYS A 47 -13.80 -12.85 -22.65
C LYS A 47 -14.40 -12.26 -21.38
N SER A 48 -15.71 -12.40 -21.19
CA SER A 48 -16.39 -11.95 -19.98
C SER A 48 -15.86 -12.71 -18.75
N ARG A 49 -15.83 -14.04 -18.82
CA ARG A 49 -15.34 -14.90 -17.73
C ARG A 49 -13.85 -14.68 -17.44
N LEU A 50 -13.02 -14.52 -18.47
CA LEU A 50 -11.60 -14.18 -18.30
C LEU A 50 -11.44 -12.86 -17.55
N SER A 51 -12.22 -11.84 -17.90
CA SER A 51 -12.11 -10.53 -17.25
C SER A 51 -12.54 -10.56 -15.79
N HIS A 52 -13.57 -11.36 -15.46
CA HIS A 52 -13.97 -11.60 -14.08
C HIS A 52 -12.86 -12.30 -13.28
N LEU A 53 -12.33 -13.41 -13.81
CA LEU A 53 -11.23 -14.14 -13.19
C LEU A 53 -9.97 -13.30 -12.96
N GLU A 54 -9.72 -12.31 -13.81
CA GLU A 54 -8.62 -11.37 -13.59
C GLU A 54 -8.83 -10.50 -12.34
N VAL A 55 -10.04 -9.97 -12.13
CA VAL A 55 -10.35 -9.19 -10.91
C VAL A 55 -10.22 -10.07 -9.68
N VAL A 56 -10.72 -11.30 -9.79
CA VAL A 56 -10.66 -12.33 -8.76
C VAL A 56 -9.21 -12.75 -8.44
N GLU A 57 -8.34 -12.88 -9.45
CA GLU A 57 -6.91 -13.16 -9.22
C GLU A 57 -6.25 -12.01 -8.46
N ILE A 58 -6.58 -10.78 -8.84
CA ILE A 58 -6.03 -9.56 -8.22
C ILE A 58 -6.52 -9.39 -6.78
N SER A 59 -7.78 -9.68 -6.50
CA SER A 59 -8.35 -9.54 -5.15
C SER A 59 -7.71 -10.52 -4.17
N ARG A 60 -7.51 -11.78 -4.58
CA ARG A 60 -6.90 -12.83 -3.75
C ARG A 60 -5.38 -12.73 -3.65
N HIS A 61 -4.73 -12.25 -4.71
CA HIS A 61 -3.28 -12.13 -4.78
C HIS A 61 -2.82 -10.67 -4.79
N SER A 62 -3.52 -9.83 -4.02
CA SER A 62 -3.24 -8.39 -3.98
C SER A 62 -1.79 -8.08 -3.59
N ASN A 63 -1.16 -8.93 -2.76
CA ASN A 63 0.26 -8.83 -2.39
C ASN A 63 1.27 -9.01 -3.55
N ARG A 64 0.83 -9.39 -4.77
CA ARG A 64 1.70 -9.42 -5.95
C ARG A 64 1.92 -8.04 -6.57
N LYS A 65 1.10 -7.05 -6.20
CA LYS A 65 1.14 -5.70 -6.76
C LYS A 65 1.65 -4.70 -5.73
N MET A 66 2.26 -3.63 -6.25
CA MET A 66 2.58 -2.45 -5.45
C MET A 66 1.37 -1.54 -5.42
N TRP A 67 0.89 -1.19 -4.23
CA TRP A 67 -0.27 -0.34 -4.04
C TRP A 67 0.13 1.06 -3.59
N HIS A 68 -0.55 2.08 -4.10
CA HIS A 68 -0.33 3.48 -3.76
C HIS A 68 -1.63 4.09 -3.22
N ALA A 69 -1.58 4.66 -2.03
CA ALA A 69 -2.74 5.16 -1.32
C ALA A 69 -3.21 6.54 -1.82
N TYR A 70 -4.53 6.71 -1.86
CA TYR A 70 -5.21 7.96 -2.17
C TYR A 70 -6.38 8.15 -1.20
N GLU A 71 -6.46 9.32 -0.59
CA GLU A 71 -7.56 9.71 0.27
C GLU A 71 -8.67 10.34 -0.57
N LEU A 72 -9.91 9.92 -0.36
CA LEU A 72 -11.10 10.51 -0.95
C LEU A 72 -11.57 11.69 -0.08
N LYS A 73 -12.08 12.74 -0.71
CA LYS A 73 -12.51 13.98 -0.04
C LYS A 73 -13.86 14.45 -0.55
N ASN A 74 -14.58 15.16 0.32
CA ASN A 74 -15.88 15.78 0.03
C ASN A 74 -16.89 14.77 -0.52
N ARG A 75 -17.25 13.80 0.33
CA ARG A 75 -18.29 12.82 0.02
C ARG A 75 -19.61 13.55 -0.23
N LYS A 76 -20.34 13.15 -1.28
CA LYS A 76 -21.67 13.69 -1.58
C LYS A 76 -22.70 13.07 -0.65
N ASN A 77 -23.53 13.91 0.00
CA ASN A 77 -24.51 13.51 1.02
C ASN A 77 -25.58 12.49 0.57
N ASN A 78 -25.69 12.20 -0.74
CA ASN A 78 -26.71 11.27 -1.26
C ASN A 78 -26.20 9.83 -1.44
N PHE A 79 -24.95 9.52 -1.08
CA PHE A 79 -24.31 8.21 -1.27
C PHE A 79 -24.31 7.35 0.02
N TYR A 80 -25.46 7.24 0.69
CA TYR A 80 -25.62 6.40 1.90
C TYR A 80 -26.22 5.02 1.64
N ASN A 81 -26.50 4.67 0.38
CA ASN A 81 -27.04 3.34 0.04
C ASN A 81 -25.94 2.30 -0.12
N GLU A 82 -26.32 1.03 0.09
CA GLU A 82 -25.56 -0.15 -0.28
C GLU A 82 -25.00 0.04 -1.70
N TYR A 83 -23.67 0.08 -1.83
CA TYR A 83 -23.01 0.41 -3.08
C TYR A 83 -23.20 -0.75 -4.07
N ASP A 84 -24.04 -0.53 -5.07
CA ASP A 84 -24.15 -1.45 -6.20
C ASP A 84 -22.87 -1.33 -7.04
N LEU A 85 -22.13 -2.45 -7.13
CA LEU A 85 -20.92 -2.56 -7.95
C LEU A 85 -21.20 -2.18 -9.42
N SER A 86 -22.39 -2.51 -9.92
CA SER A 86 -22.79 -2.18 -11.28
C SER A 86 -22.90 -0.67 -11.50
N GLU A 87 -23.41 0.09 -10.53
CA GLU A 87 -23.46 1.55 -10.60
C GLU A 87 -22.06 2.19 -10.65
N ILE A 88 -21.11 1.63 -9.89
CA ILE A 88 -19.72 2.09 -9.93
C ILE A 88 -19.09 1.79 -11.30
N GLU A 89 -19.28 0.58 -11.82
CA GLU A 89 -18.79 0.18 -13.15
C GLU A 89 -19.37 1.07 -14.26
N ASP A 90 -20.69 1.26 -14.27
CA ASP A 90 -21.41 2.04 -15.28
C ASP A 90 -21.02 3.52 -15.20
N SER A 91 -20.93 4.08 -13.99
CA SER A 91 -20.49 5.46 -13.79
C SER A 91 -19.08 5.70 -14.33
N MET A 92 -18.14 4.78 -14.06
CA MET A 92 -16.78 4.90 -14.61
C MET A 92 -16.78 4.73 -16.13
N PHE A 93 -17.56 3.78 -16.64
CA PHE A 93 -17.66 3.50 -18.06
C PHE A 93 -18.18 4.72 -18.83
N ASP A 94 -19.25 5.34 -18.34
CA ASP A 94 -19.82 6.56 -18.90
C ASP A 94 -18.81 7.71 -18.87
N TYR A 95 -18.11 7.88 -17.74
CA TYR A 95 -17.07 8.90 -17.63
C TYR A 95 -15.98 8.72 -18.70
N PHE A 96 -15.44 7.52 -18.87
CA PHE A 96 -14.43 7.27 -19.90
C PHE A 96 -14.98 7.40 -21.33
N ASN A 97 -16.24 7.05 -21.57
CA ASN A 97 -16.88 7.26 -22.86
C ASN A 97 -16.99 8.75 -23.22
N THR A 98 -17.26 9.64 -22.25
CA THR A 98 -17.23 11.09 -22.50
C THR A 98 -15.85 11.60 -22.95
N LEU A 99 -14.78 10.91 -22.52
CA LEU A 99 -13.40 11.16 -22.93
C LEU A 99 -13.00 10.40 -24.20
N GLN A 100 -13.95 9.72 -24.85
CA GLN A 100 -13.74 8.85 -26.01
C GLN A 100 -12.75 7.70 -25.75
N MET A 101 -12.54 7.33 -24.48
CA MET A 101 -11.68 6.24 -24.07
C MET A 101 -12.49 4.95 -23.92
N LYS A 102 -12.24 3.98 -24.77
CA LYS A 102 -12.96 2.69 -24.72
C LYS A 102 -12.38 1.77 -23.67
N MET A 103 -12.92 1.84 -22.45
CA MET A 103 -12.49 1.00 -21.34
C MET A 103 -13.35 -0.26 -21.17
N HIS A 104 -12.73 -1.27 -20.59
CA HIS A 104 -13.35 -2.45 -20.01
C HIS A 104 -13.14 -2.36 -18.49
N ILE A 105 -14.24 -2.42 -17.75
CA ILE A 105 -14.26 -2.23 -16.30
C ILE A 105 -14.96 -3.44 -15.70
N LYS A 106 -14.34 -4.03 -14.69
CA LYS A 106 -14.91 -5.11 -13.88
C LYS A 106 -14.54 -4.91 -12.43
N SER A 107 -15.44 -5.31 -11.54
CA SER A 107 -15.30 -5.18 -10.10
C SER A 107 -15.73 -6.45 -9.38
N GLU A 108 -15.19 -6.63 -8.18
CA GLU A 108 -15.46 -7.78 -7.29
C GLU A 108 -15.24 -7.34 -5.84
N VAL A 109 -16.08 -7.83 -4.92
CA VAL A 109 -15.89 -7.61 -3.47
C VAL A 109 -15.22 -8.82 -2.85
N TYR A 110 -14.14 -8.59 -2.12
CA TYR A 110 -13.44 -9.64 -1.37
C TYR A 110 -12.89 -9.09 -0.06
N ASN A 111 -13.24 -9.73 1.06
CA ASN A 111 -12.89 -9.28 2.42
C ASN A 111 -13.23 -7.80 2.67
N ASP A 112 -14.46 -7.40 2.32
CA ASP A 112 -14.98 -6.02 2.46
C ASP A 112 -14.22 -4.96 1.64
N VAL A 113 -13.42 -5.38 0.67
CA VAL A 113 -12.70 -4.50 -0.26
C VAL A 113 -13.29 -4.65 -1.65
N THR A 114 -13.66 -3.53 -2.25
CA THR A 114 -14.09 -3.50 -3.66
C THR A 114 -12.85 -3.39 -4.56
N TYR A 115 -12.54 -4.44 -5.30
CA TYR A 115 -11.48 -4.44 -6.30
C TYR A 115 -12.06 -4.06 -7.66
N ILE A 116 -11.37 -3.19 -8.40
CA ILE A 116 -11.79 -2.75 -9.73
C ILE A 116 -10.61 -2.88 -10.68
N VAL A 117 -10.83 -3.49 -11.83
CA VAL A 117 -9.85 -3.63 -12.91
C VAL A 117 -10.30 -2.81 -14.11
N ILE A 118 -9.45 -1.88 -14.53
CA ILE A 118 -9.69 -0.99 -15.65
C ILE A 118 -8.67 -1.30 -16.75
N ARG A 119 -9.16 -1.64 -17.95
CA ARG A 119 -8.34 -1.98 -19.11
C ARG A 119 -8.83 -1.27 -20.36
N GLU A 120 -7.92 -0.76 -21.18
CA GLU A 120 -8.26 -0.18 -22.47
C GLU A 120 -8.53 -1.29 -23.51
N LYS A 121 -9.68 -1.25 -24.20
CA LYS A 121 -10.13 -2.32 -25.11
C LYS A 121 -9.18 -2.57 -26.29
N LYS A 122 -8.42 -1.58 -26.72
CA LYS A 122 -7.53 -1.65 -27.90
C LYS A 122 -6.06 -1.83 -27.57
N SER A 123 -5.68 -1.71 -26.31
CA SER A 123 -4.27 -1.74 -25.91
C SER A 123 -3.97 -3.02 -25.13
N HIS A 124 -3.32 -3.97 -25.82
CA HIS A 124 -2.73 -5.13 -25.15
C HIS A 124 -1.39 -4.80 -24.47
N ARG A 125 -0.84 -3.60 -24.70
CA ARG A 125 0.48 -3.20 -24.19
C ARG A 125 0.44 -2.63 -22.79
N LEU A 126 -0.68 -2.03 -22.40
CA LEU A 126 -0.81 -1.39 -21.10
C LEU A 126 -1.28 -2.41 -20.07
N SER A 127 -0.52 -2.56 -19.00
CA SER A 127 -0.96 -3.33 -17.84
C SER A 127 -2.25 -2.72 -17.29
N PRO A 128 -3.23 -3.55 -16.87
CA PRO A 128 -4.47 -3.03 -16.31
C PRO A 128 -4.20 -2.19 -15.06
N ILE A 129 -4.98 -1.13 -14.89
CA ILE A 129 -5.00 -0.34 -13.67
C ILE A 129 -5.93 -1.04 -12.70
N CYS A 130 -5.41 -1.38 -11.53
CA CYS A 130 -6.17 -2.06 -10.49
C CYS A 130 -6.40 -1.08 -9.33
N ILE A 131 -7.63 -1.02 -8.84
CA ILE A 131 -8.05 -0.21 -7.71
C ILE A 131 -8.53 -1.14 -6.61
N ALA A 132 -8.19 -0.84 -5.36
CA ALA A 132 -8.76 -1.46 -4.17
C ALA A 132 -9.40 -0.37 -3.32
N LEU A 133 -10.72 -0.38 -3.22
CA LEU A 133 -11.55 0.71 -2.72
C LEU A 133 -12.11 0.35 -1.33
N PHE A 134 -11.89 1.28 -0.39
CA PHE A 134 -12.27 1.20 1.02
C PHE A 134 -13.21 2.37 1.34
N LEU A 135 -14.48 2.22 0.96
CA LEU A 135 -15.47 3.32 0.99
C LEU A 135 -15.76 3.83 2.39
N GLU A 136 -15.77 2.93 3.38
CA GLU A 136 -15.98 3.29 4.78
C GLU A 136 -14.83 4.11 5.38
N GLN A 137 -13.62 3.99 4.80
CA GLN A 137 -12.42 4.68 5.29
C GLN A 137 -12.04 5.90 4.44
N ASP A 138 -12.87 6.26 3.46
CA ASP A 138 -12.63 7.30 2.45
C ASP A 138 -11.25 7.12 1.78
N LEU A 139 -10.90 5.89 1.42
CA LEU A 139 -9.57 5.54 0.93
C LEU A 139 -9.68 4.63 -0.29
N PHE A 140 -8.74 4.77 -1.21
CA PHE A 140 -8.48 3.72 -2.19
C PHE A 140 -6.98 3.56 -2.45
N PHE A 141 -6.63 2.40 -2.97
CA PHE A 141 -5.29 2.10 -3.43
C PHE A 141 -5.28 1.86 -4.93
N CYS A 142 -4.26 2.37 -5.61
CA CYS A 142 -4.05 2.14 -7.04
C CYS A 142 -2.75 1.37 -7.28
N SER A 143 -2.78 0.39 -8.17
CA SER A 143 -1.61 -0.42 -8.51
C SER A 143 -0.56 0.31 -9.36
N ASN A 144 -0.89 1.49 -9.89
CA ASN A 144 0.01 2.29 -10.73
C ASN A 144 0.42 3.58 -10.03
N LYS A 145 1.74 3.81 -9.90
CA LYS A 145 2.30 5.01 -9.27
C LYS A 145 1.96 6.30 -10.01
N SER A 146 1.86 6.22 -11.34
CA SER A 146 1.71 7.35 -12.27
C SER A 146 0.39 7.28 -13.04
N VAL A 147 -0.70 7.07 -12.31
CA VAL A 147 -2.06 7.11 -12.87
C VAL A 147 -2.40 8.54 -13.32
N THR A 148 -3.05 8.68 -14.48
CA THR A 148 -3.40 10.00 -15.00
C THR A 148 -4.58 10.61 -14.23
N LYS A 149 -4.76 11.93 -14.36
CA LYS A 149 -5.83 12.66 -13.67
C LYS A 149 -7.22 12.16 -14.08
N GLU A 150 -7.38 11.75 -15.34
CA GLU A 150 -8.64 11.25 -15.89
C GLU A 150 -9.09 9.97 -15.19
N PHE A 151 -8.18 9.01 -14.97
CA PHE A 151 -8.48 7.79 -14.22
C PHE A 151 -8.82 8.08 -12.77
N LEU A 152 -8.08 8.97 -12.11
CA LEU A 152 -8.38 9.37 -10.73
C LEU A 152 -9.76 10.01 -10.62
N LEU A 153 -10.12 10.89 -11.56
CA LEU A 153 -11.43 11.53 -11.61
C LEU A 153 -12.56 10.54 -11.86
N ALA A 154 -12.35 9.52 -12.70
CA ALA A 154 -13.32 8.44 -12.89
C ALA A 154 -13.62 7.74 -11.56
N VAL A 155 -12.57 7.30 -10.85
CA VAL A 155 -12.69 6.62 -9.55
C VAL A 155 -13.38 7.50 -8.52
N VAL A 156 -12.94 8.75 -8.39
CA VAL A 156 -13.49 9.72 -7.41
C VAL A 156 -14.96 9.99 -7.66
N LYS A 157 -15.36 10.26 -8.90
CA LYS A 157 -16.75 10.59 -9.24
C LYS A 157 -17.67 9.40 -9.05
N SER A 158 -17.25 8.21 -9.50
CA SER A 158 -18.05 6.98 -9.39
C SER A 158 -18.17 6.49 -7.95
N ALA A 159 -17.19 6.77 -7.10
CA ALA A 159 -17.28 6.50 -5.66
C ALA A 159 -18.14 7.53 -4.88
N GLY A 160 -18.63 8.59 -5.54
CA GLY A 160 -19.47 9.61 -4.90
C GLY A 160 -18.70 10.74 -4.21
N TYR A 161 -17.45 10.99 -4.59
CA TYR A 161 -16.59 12.04 -4.03
C TYR A 161 -16.33 13.15 -5.08
N SER A 162 -15.82 14.30 -4.63
CA SER A 162 -15.42 15.38 -5.55
C SER A 162 -13.92 15.42 -5.79
N GLU A 163 -13.12 14.96 -4.83
CA GLU A 163 -11.68 15.11 -4.83
C GLU A 163 -10.97 13.87 -4.28
N CYS A 164 -9.69 13.72 -4.64
CA CYS A 164 -8.78 12.82 -3.95
C CYS A 164 -7.41 13.46 -3.77
N LYS A 165 -6.69 13.00 -2.74
CA LYS A 165 -5.32 13.40 -2.44
C LYS A 165 -4.42 12.17 -2.36
N LYS A 166 -3.31 12.17 -3.09
CA LYS A 166 -2.30 11.11 -2.97
C LYS A 166 -1.66 11.15 -1.58
N ILE A 167 -1.64 9.99 -0.91
CA ILE A 167 -0.92 9.81 0.36
C ILE A 167 0.45 9.20 0.02
N LEU A 168 1.48 9.61 0.76
CA LEU A 168 2.83 9.05 0.68
C LEU A 168 2.93 7.69 1.39
N LEU A 169 1.99 6.80 1.08
CA LEU A 169 1.86 5.46 1.64
C LEU A 169 1.76 4.45 0.49
N SER A 170 2.66 3.47 0.48
CA SER A 170 2.67 2.39 -0.50
C SER A 170 3.26 1.10 0.05
N GLY A 171 2.79 -0.04 -0.42
CA GLY A 171 3.15 -1.38 0.08
C GLY A 171 2.46 -2.46 -0.75
N LYS A 172 2.88 -3.71 -0.65
CA LYS A 172 2.15 -4.80 -1.34
C LYS A 172 1.02 -5.34 -0.48
N ASN A 173 1.18 -5.34 0.84
CA ASN A 173 0.17 -5.82 1.77
C ASN A 173 -0.90 -4.74 2.05
N ILE A 174 -1.99 -4.75 1.29
CA ILE A 174 -3.10 -3.79 1.45
C ILE A 174 -3.63 -3.78 2.90
N SER A 175 -3.80 -4.94 3.52
CA SER A 175 -4.30 -5.07 4.90
C SER A 175 -3.40 -4.32 5.90
N SER A 176 -2.08 -4.39 5.71
CA SER A 176 -1.13 -3.63 6.52
C SER A 176 -1.21 -2.12 6.25
N LEU A 177 -1.37 -1.71 4.98
CA LEU A 177 -1.49 -0.29 4.62
C LEU A 177 -2.75 0.36 5.19
N ILE A 178 -3.90 -0.33 5.14
CA ILE A 178 -5.14 0.20 5.73
C ILE A 178 -5.03 0.30 7.25
N LYS A 179 -4.41 -0.68 7.92
CA LYS A 179 -4.11 -0.62 9.36
C LYS A 179 -3.25 0.59 9.72
N ILE A 180 -2.18 0.84 8.97
CA ILE A 180 -1.31 2.03 9.14
C ILE A 180 -2.13 3.32 9.01
N HIS A 181 -2.98 3.43 7.99
CA HIS A 181 -3.82 4.61 7.77
C HIS A 181 -4.85 4.83 8.89
N ILE A 182 -5.52 3.76 9.33
CA ILE A 182 -6.50 3.82 10.44
C ILE A 182 -5.82 4.23 11.74
N THR A 183 -4.66 3.65 12.06
CA THR A 183 -3.88 4.02 13.25
C THR A 183 -3.49 5.50 13.23
N ASN A 184 -3.02 6.00 12.08
CA ASN A 184 -2.72 7.42 11.92
C ASN A 184 -3.97 8.31 12.12
N LYS A 185 -5.13 7.94 11.55
CA LYS A 185 -6.39 8.68 11.76
C LYS A 185 -6.81 8.71 13.23
N ARG A 186 -6.68 7.59 13.96
CA ARG A 186 -7.00 7.52 15.40
C ARG A 186 -6.07 8.40 16.23
N ASN A 187 -4.76 8.29 16.01
CA ASN A 187 -3.78 9.11 16.73
C ASN A 187 -4.04 10.61 16.56
N ALA A 188 -4.45 11.04 15.36
CA ALA A 188 -4.81 12.43 15.08
C ALA A 188 -6.09 12.89 15.81
N LEU A 189 -7.05 11.99 16.05
CA LEU A 189 -8.28 12.30 16.79
C LEU A 189 -8.04 12.35 18.30
N ASP A 190 -7.21 11.44 18.81
CA ASP A 190 -6.94 11.33 20.24
C ASP A 190 -5.99 12.42 20.77
N GLY A 191 -5.43 13.26 19.88
CA GLY A 191 -4.40 14.23 20.25
C GLY A 191 -3.09 13.59 20.70
N ASN A 192 -2.95 12.27 20.54
CA ASN A 192 -1.73 11.50 20.78
C ASN A 192 -0.75 11.66 19.60
N ASP A 193 -0.60 12.90 19.14
CA ASP A 193 0.32 13.25 18.07
C ASP A 193 1.74 13.11 18.63
N MET A 194 2.30 11.90 18.50
CA MET A 194 3.66 11.55 18.90
C MET A 194 3.94 11.90 20.37
N SER A 195 3.36 11.12 21.29
CA SER A 195 3.60 11.21 22.74
C SER A 195 5.07 11.47 23.06
N VAL A 196 5.32 12.31 24.08
CA VAL A 196 6.65 12.57 24.66
C VAL A 196 7.45 11.28 24.70
N ASP A 197 8.55 11.26 23.96
CA ASP A 197 9.41 10.09 23.91
C ASP A 197 10.00 9.87 25.31
N GLU A 198 9.70 8.71 25.89
CA GLU A 198 10.43 8.27 27.07
C GLU A 198 11.89 8.10 26.69
N GLU A 199 12.79 8.73 27.47
CA GLU A 199 14.23 8.56 27.30
C GLU A 199 14.56 7.06 27.39
N PHE A 200 15.28 6.56 26.39
CA PHE A 200 15.75 5.19 26.41
C PHE A 200 16.94 5.08 27.37
N GLU A 201 16.70 4.49 28.54
CA GLU A 201 17.77 4.16 29.48
C GLU A 201 18.32 2.74 29.18
N GLU A 202 19.59 2.66 28.80
CA GLU A 202 20.24 1.38 28.58
C GLU A 202 20.50 0.70 29.94
N ALA A 203 19.97 -0.52 30.13
CA ALA A 203 20.26 -1.27 31.34
C ALA A 203 21.77 -1.52 31.49
N PRO A 204 22.33 -1.35 32.69
CA PRO A 204 23.71 -1.71 32.95
C PRO A 204 23.91 -3.21 32.68
N GLY A 205 25.03 -3.57 32.08
CA GLY A 205 25.39 -4.98 31.93
C GLY A 205 25.63 -5.58 33.32
N VAL A 206 24.82 -6.55 33.72
CA VAL A 206 25.02 -7.25 35.00
C VAL A 206 26.00 -8.39 34.77
N VAL A 207 27.26 -8.21 35.17
CA VAL A 207 28.23 -9.30 35.20
C VAL A 207 28.05 -10.06 36.51
N SER A 208 27.56 -11.30 36.43
CA SER A 208 27.37 -12.17 37.59
C SER A 208 28.39 -13.31 37.60
N ASN A 209 28.52 -13.98 38.74
CA ASN A 209 29.38 -15.15 38.92
C ASN A 209 28.96 -16.33 38.02
N MET A 210 27.74 -16.29 37.46
CA MET A 210 27.21 -17.29 36.52
C MET A 210 27.31 -16.86 35.05
N GLY A 211 27.86 -15.69 34.75
CA GLY A 211 28.01 -15.15 33.40
C GLY A 211 27.50 -13.73 33.23
N ILE A 212 27.59 -13.23 32.01
CA ILE A 212 27.08 -11.90 31.60
C ILE A 212 25.57 -12.01 31.39
N ASP A 213 24.80 -11.22 32.13
CA ASP A 213 23.35 -11.09 31.98
C ASP A 213 23.04 -10.23 30.74
N PHE A 214 22.36 -10.82 29.76
CA PHE A 214 22.02 -10.18 28.49
C PHE A 214 20.71 -9.36 28.53
N LYS A 215 20.26 -8.90 29.71
CA LYS A 215 19.09 -8.01 29.86
C LYS A 215 19.07 -6.81 28.91
N GLN A 216 20.23 -6.32 28.48
CA GLN A 216 20.32 -5.28 27.45
C GLN A 216 19.57 -5.63 26.16
N ASN A 217 19.65 -6.89 25.69
CA ASN A 217 18.93 -7.29 24.48
C ASN A 217 17.42 -7.34 24.72
N GLN A 218 16.99 -7.77 25.91
CA GLN A 218 15.57 -7.74 26.28
C GLN A 218 15.04 -6.30 26.32
N ASN A 219 15.76 -5.38 26.97
CA ASN A 219 15.36 -3.96 27.02
C ASN A 219 15.27 -3.32 25.63
N ARG A 220 16.21 -3.62 24.72
CA ARG A 220 16.14 -3.12 23.33
C ARG A 220 14.90 -3.63 22.61
N ARG A 221 14.53 -4.90 22.80
CA ARG A 221 13.31 -5.48 22.23
C ARG A 221 12.06 -4.84 22.80
N GLU A 222 11.96 -4.71 24.11
CA GLU A 222 10.82 -4.06 24.78
C GLU A 222 10.66 -2.60 24.32
N TYR A 223 11.78 -1.87 24.21
CA TYR A 223 11.80 -0.53 23.62
C TYR A 223 11.23 -0.53 22.19
N LEU A 224 11.69 -1.42 21.31
CA LEU A 224 11.20 -1.46 19.93
C LEU A 224 9.75 -1.90 19.81
N GLU A 225 9.31 -2.87 20.61
CA GLU A 225 7.91 -3.33 20.64
C GLU A 225 6.96 -2.19 21.03
N LYS A 226 7.38 -1.31 21.95
CA LYS A 226 6.61 -0.12 22.32
C LYS A 226 6.31 0.81 21.14
N TYR A 227 7.28 1.01 20.25
CA TYR A 227 7.15 1.95 19.13
C TYR A 227 6.62 1.28 17.84
N LEU A 228 7.08 0.06 17.55
CA LEU A 228 6.75 -0.66 16.33
C LEU A 228 5.51 -1.56 16.48
N GLY A 229 4.98 -1.74 17.69
CA GLY A 229 3.74 -2.48 17.95
C GLY A 229 3.86 -4.00 17.73
N SER A 230 2.75 -4.67 17.43
CA SER A 230 2.69 -6.10 17.12
C SER A 230 3.18 -6.44 15.70
N ASP A 231 3.50 -7.69 15.41
CA ASP A 231 4.04 -8.15 14.10
C ASP A 231 3.01 -8.23 12.96
N GLU A 232 1.79 -7.76 13.19
CA GLU A 232 0.70 -7.85 12.22
C GLU A 232 0.85 -6.92 11.01
N ILE A 233 1.63 -5.85 11.14
CA ILE A 233 1.81 -4.86 10.08
C ILE A 233 3.09 -5.16 9.31
N ILE A 234 2.93 -5.53 8.04
CA ILE A 234 4.02 -5.80 7.11
C ILE A 234 4.16 -4.61 6.17
N LEU A 235 5.31 -3.94 6.23
CA LEU A 235 5.70 -2.87 5.31
C LEU A 235 7.04 -3.22 4.69
N GLU A 236 7.16 -3.12 3.36
CA GLU A 236 8.39 -3.53 2.67
C GLU A 236 9.41 -2.42 2.46
N SER A 237 8.98 -1.16 2.52
CA SER A 237 9.88 -0.04 2.26
C SER A 237 9.60 1.18 3.11
N LEU A 238 10.68 1.90 3.44
CA LEU A 238 10.67 3.23 4.03
C LEU A 238 11.65 4.11 3.26
N LEU A 239 11.14 5.19 2.69
CA LEU A 239 11.90 6.16 1.93
C LEU A 239 12.05 7.44 2.75
N VAL A 240 13.27 7.77 3.15
CA VAL A 240 13.59 8.97 3.92
C VAL A 240 14.34 9.94 3.03
N LYS A 241 13.72 11.09 2.77
CA LYS A 241 14.31 12.17 1.97
C LYS A 241 14.80 13.26 2.90
N ASN A 242 15.95 13.82 2.60
CA ASN A 242 16.43 15.03 3.23
C ASN A 242 16.84 16.01 2.13
N ARG A 243 16.22 17.19 2.11
CA ARG A 243 16.38 18.14 1.01
C ARG A 243 17.00 19.41 1.52
N ASN A 244 17.85 20.01 0.70
CA ASN A 244 18.43 21.32 0.94
C ASN A 244 19.22 21.43 2.26
N VAL A 245 19.90 20.36 2.66
CA VAL A 245 20.64 20.32 3.92
C VAL A 245 22.00 20.98 3.73
N PRO A 246 22.43 21.89 4.63
CA PRO A 246 23.82 22.31 4.66
C PRO A 246 24.73 21.13 5.05
N TRP A 247 26.03 21.28 4.83
CA TRP A 247 27.00 20.34 5.37
C TRP A 247 26.90 20.27 6.90
N ALA A 248 26.90 19.05 7.44
CA ALA A 248 26.88 18.85 8.89
C ALA A 248 28.19 19.30 9.55
N ASP A 249 29.31 19.20 8.82
CA ASP A 249 30.62 19.67 9.28
C ASP A 249 30.72 21.20 9.14
N PRO A 250 30.92 21.95 10.23
CA PRO A 250 30.98 23.41 10.20
C PRO A 250 32.10 23.97 9.31
N LYS A 251 33.24 23.27 9.20
CA LYS A 251 34.38 23.71 8.38
C LYS A 251 34.08 23.55 6.90
N ILE A 252 33.39 22.48 6.51
CA ILE A 252 32.94 22.29 5.12
C ILE A 252 31.81 23.27 4.80
N ALA A 253 30.85 23.44 5.72
CA ALA A 253 29.75 24.39 5.57
C ALA A 253 30.27 25.83 5.35
N ALA A 254 31.28 26.26 6.12
CA ALA A 254 31.90 27.58 5.96
C ALA A 254 32.58 27.78 4.60
N LYS A 255 33.12 26.71 4.00
CA LYS A 255 33.75 26.77 2.67
C LYS A 255 32.75 26.71 1.52
N LEU A 256 31.58 26.14 1.76
CA LEU A 256 30.55 25.87 0.75
C LEU A 256 29.16 26.33 1.24
N PRO A 257 28.97 27.61 1.59
CA PRO A 257 27.76 28.09 2.25
C PRO A 257 26.50 27.96 1.39
N ASP A 258 26.66 28.06 0.07
CA ASP A 258 25.55 27.97 -0.90
C ASP A 258 25.30 26.54 -1.40
N VAL A 259 26.15 25.57 -1.03
CA VAL A 259 26.03 24.19 -1.48
C VAL A 259 25.07 23.44 -0.58
N LYS A 260 23.96 23.03 -1.19
CA LYS A 260 22.90 22.26 -0.54
C LYS A 260 22.99 20.79 -0.94
N ILE A 261 22.89 19.91 0.05
CA ILE A 261 22.92 18.46 -0.15
C ILE A 261 21.48 17.94 -0.17
N ASN A 262 21.18 17.10 -1.15
CA ASN A 262 19.96 16.31 -1.18
C ASN A 262 20.34 14.85 -0.94
N MET A 263 19.80 14.27 0.14
CA MET A 263 20.02 12.87 0.51
C MET A 263 18.72 12.09 0.42
N GLN A 264 18.82 10.82 0.07
CA GLN A 264 17.70 9.89 0.06
C GLN A 264 18.19 8.53 0.56
N TRP A 265 17.56 8.03 1.61
CA TRP A 265 17.76 6.68 2.13
C TRP A 265 16.52 5.86 1.87
N GLU A 266 16.69 4.67 1.30
CA GLU A 266 15.59 3.74 1.09
C GLU A 266 15.92 2.44 1.80
N PHE A 267 15.12 2.10 2.81
CA PHE A 267 15.18 0.83 3.50
C PHE A 267 14.20 -0.12 2.81
N LYS A 268 14.67 -1.33 2.45
CA LYS A 268 13.86 -2.36 1.78
C LYS A 268 14.03 -3.71 2.47
N SER A 269 12.92 -4.34 2.82
CA SER A 269 12.87 -5.68 3.39
C SER A 269 11.53 -6.33 3.04
N THR A 270 11.39 -7.64 3.19
CA THR A 270 10.05 -8.28 3.15
C THR A 270 9.21 -7.94 4.37
N ASN A 271 9.86 -7.62 5.49
CA ASN A 271 9.24 -7.09 6.70
C ASN A 271 10.23 -6.08 7.32
N LEU A 272 9.97 -4.79 7.10
CA LEU A 272 10.84 -3.72 7.55
C LEU A 272 10.94 -3.64 9.08
N LYS A 273 9.83 -3.87 9.78
CA LYS A 273 9.81 -3.90 11.25
C LYS A 273 10.79 -4.95 11.76
N LYS A 274 10.64 -6.19 11.31
CA LYS A 274 11.51 -7.31 11.71
C LYS A 274 12.98 -7.01 11.40
N PHE A 275 13.24 -6.46 10.21
CA PHE A 275 14.60 -6.05 9.82
C PHE A 275 15.20 -5.01 10.77
N LEU A 276 14.46 -3.95 11.11
CA LEU A 276 14.94 -2.93 12.06
C LEU A 276 15.18 -3.51 13.46
N SER A 277 14.30 -4.41 13.91
CA SER A 277 14.47 -5.12 15.18
C SER A 277 15.73 -5.98 15.19
N GLU A 278 15.95 -6.78 14.15
CA GLU A 278 17.14 -7.63 14.03
C GLU A 278 18.44 -6.81 13.96
N CYS A 279 18.45 -5.70 13.21
CA CYS A 279 19.60 -4.81 13.17
C CYS A 279 19.89 -4.14 14.52
N THR A 280 18.86 -3.83 15.29
CA THR A 280 19.01 -3.24 16.63
C THR A 280 19.49 -4.28 17.65
N ASP A 281 18.95 -5.49 17.60
CA ASP A 281 19.38 -6.64 18.40
C ASP A 281 20.87 -6.96 18.18
N GLN A 282 21.31 -6.88 16.92
CA GLN A 282 22.70 -7.11 16.52
C GLN A 282 23.60 -5.88 16.70
N ARG A 283 23.09 -4.78 17.25
CA ARG A 283 23.81 -3.50 17.44
C ARG A 283 24.37 -2.89 16.15
N VAL A 284 23.77 -3.23 15.01
CA VAL A 284 24.02 -2.57 13.73
C VAL A 284 23.39 -1.18 13.72
N LEU A 285 22.21 -1.05 14.34
CA LEU A 285 21.57 0.24 14.62
C LEU A 285 21.76 0.61 16.08
N VAL A 286 22.05 1.88 16.32
CA VAL A 286 22.20 2.45 17.67
C VAL A 286 20.82 2.81 18.22
N THR A 287 20.58 2.48 19.49
CA THR A 287 19.39 2.91 20.24
C THR A 287 19.65 4.22 20.99
N PRO A 288 18.65 5.13 21.08
CA PRO A 288 17.32 5.04 20.46
C PRO A 288 17.37 5.18 18.94
N LEU A 289 16.44 4.51 18.24
CA LEU A 289 16.30 4.68 16.80
C LEU A 289 15.91 6.13 16.46
N PRO A 290 16.40 6.68 15.32
CA PRO A 290 15.94 7.98 14.84
C PRO A 290 14.42 8.02 14.66
N ASP A 291 13.81 9.21 14.85
CA ASP A 291 12.34 9.35 14.86
C ASP A 291 11.66 8.86 13.58
N TYR A 292 12.30 9.08 12.43
CA TYR A 292 11.79 8.58 11.16
C TYR A 292 11.69 7.04 11.11
N ALA A 293 12.53 6.32 11.86
CA ALA A 293 12.54 4.86 11.94
C ALA A 293 11.70 4.34 13.11
N LYS A 294 11.53 5.15 14.16
CA LYS A 294 10.72 4.83 15.33
C LYS A 294 9.22 4.99 15.05
N HIS A 295 8.83 6.04 14.35
CA HIS A 295 7.43 6.45 14.20
C HIS A 295 6.82 6.19 12.81
N PHE A 296 7.52 5.55 11.89
CA PHE A 296 7.01 5.40 10.51
C PHE A 296 5.64 4.70 10.44
N LEU A 297 5.39 3.69 11.29
CA LEU A 297 4.10 2.99 11.36
C LEU A 297 2.97 3.86 11.89
N LYS A 298 3.28 4.86 12.72
CA LYS A 298 2.32 5.83 13.26
C LYS A 298 2.07 7.01 12.32
N SER A 299 3.03 7.32 11.46
CA SER A 299 3.00 8.49 10.55
C SER A 299 1.95 8.42 9.43
N GLY A 300 1.34 7.24 9.20
CA GLY A 300 0.42 7.02 8.09
C GLY A 300 1.10 7.06 6.70
N ARG A 301 2.43 7.10 6.65
CA ARG A 301 3.25 7.30 5.44
C ARG A 301 4.51 6.45 5.51
N ASN A 302 5.05 6.09 4.35
CA ASN A 302 6.35 5.44 4.24
C ASN A 302 7.31 6.14 3.28
N GLU A 303 6.93 7.33 2.80
CA GLU A 303 7.85 8.29 2.23
C GLU A 303 7.85 9.54 3.11
N LEU A 304 8.96 9.74 3.83
CA LEU A 304 9.16 10.79 4.82
C LEU A 304 10.14 11.83 4.27
N THR A 305 9.93 13.08 4.63
CA THR A 305 10.92 14.16 4.42
C THR A 305 11.34 14.68 5.77
N VAL A 306 12.60 14.44 6.14
CA VAL A 306 13.17 14.97 7.38
C VAL A 306 13.49 16.44 7.14
N GLN A 307 12.97 17.31 7.98
CA GLN A 307 13.43 18.70 8.09
C GLN A 307 14.20 18.80 9.41
N ARG A 308 15.31 19.54 9.41
CA ARG A 308 15.95 19.89 10.69
C ARG A 308 14.99 20.81 11.41
N ASP A 309 14.61 20.45 12.64
CA ASP A 309 14.07 21.45 13.55
C ASP A 309 15.11 22.56 13.67
N ARG A 310 14.66 23.80 13.48
CA ARG A 310 15.45 24.96 13.88
C ARG A 310 15.51 24.88 15.40
N TYR A 311 16.50 24.18 15.94
CA TYR A 311 16.91 24.46 17.30
C TYR A 311 17.20 25.96 17.35
N ASN A 312 16.48 26.66 18.22
CA ASN A 312 16.74 28.06 18.53
C ASN A 312 18.20 28.15 19.00
N ASP A 313 19.08 28.57 18.11
CA ASP A 313 20.42 29.08 18.43
C ASP A 313 20.30 30.50 19.02
N ASP A 314 19.38 30.68 19.98
CA ASP A 314 19.30 31.84 20.85
C ASP A 314 19.53 31.35 22.29
N LEU A 315 20.80 31.09 22.62
CA LEU A 315 21.33 31.10 23.99
C LEU A 315 22.76 31.65 23.97
#